data_AF-T1P499-F1
#
_entry.id   AF-T1P499-F1
#
_cell.length_a   1.000
_cell.length_b   1.000
_cell.length_c   1.000
_cell.angle_alpha   90.00
_cell.angle_beta   90.00
_cell.angle_gamma   90.00
#
_symmetry.space_group_name_H-M   'P 1'
#
loop_
_entity.id
_entity.type
_entity.pdbx_description
1 polymer ?
#
loop_
_entity_poly.entity_id
_entity_poly.type
_entity_poly.pdbx_seq_one_letter_code
_entity_poly.pdbx_strand_id
1 'polypeptide(L)'
;YSFLIGSEGSIFEGRGFNRKGAHAGPRFNGISYGIAFIGDFTSTSPSSRAIEAYNRLVDAWSLWEKFPSDYKMKGHRQVRDTSCPGSTLYSALTRWRNYVRTFSM
;
A
#
# COMPACT_ATOMS: atom_id res chain seq x y z
N TYR A 1 6.59 -8.15 0.53
CA TYR A 1 5.39 -7.37 0.89
C TYR A 1 4.62 -8.11 1.98
N SER A 2 3.78 -7.41 2.72
CA SER A 2 2.86 -8.01 3.70
C SER A 2 1.69 -8.66 2.97
N PHE A 3 1.13 -7.97 1.97
CA PHE A 3 0.03 -8.44 1.13
C PHE A 3 0.23 -8.04 -0.33
N LEU A 4 -0.44 -8.73 -1.24
CA LEU A 4 -0.46 -8.43 -2.66
C LEU A 4 -1.90 -8.40 -3.18
N ILE A 5 -2.15 -7.59 -4.22
CA ILE A 5 -3.46 -7.45 -4.87
C ILE A 5 -3.30 -7.72 -6.37
N GLY A 6 -4.03 -8.71 -6.87
CA GLY A 6 -4.10 -9.04 -8.29
C GLY A 6 -5.11 -8.17 -9.05
N SER A 7 -5.03 -8.17 -10.38
CA SER A 7 -5.92 -7.39 -11.26
C SER A 7 -7.40 -7.76 -11.11
N GLU A 8 -7.73 -8.98 -10.74
CA GLU A 8 -9.13 -9.40 -10.51
C GLU A 8 -9.66 -9.04 -9.11
N GLY A 9 -8.87 -8.35 -8.30
CA GLY A 9 -9.23 -8.01 -6.92
C GLY A 9 -8.95 -9.11 -5.91
N SER A 10 -8.31 -10.22 -6.32
CA SER A 10 -7.80 -11.24 -5.41
C SER A 10 -6.72 -10.64 -4.49
N ILE A 11 -6.83 -10.90 -3.19
CA ILE A 11 -5.87 -10.48 -2.18
C ILE A 11 -5.08 -11.69 -1.72
N PHE A 12 -3.76 -11.60 -1.81
CA PHE A 12 -2.84 -12.67 -1.43
C PHE A 12 -2.08 -12.26 -0.17
N GLU A 13 -2.08 -13.13 0.83
CA GLU A 13 -1.23 -12.95 2.00
C GLU A 13 0.22 -13.27 1.63
N GLY A 14 1.12 -12.32 1.89
CA GLY A 14 2.56 -12.51 1.77
C GLY A 14 3.16 -12.82 3.14
N ARG A 15 3.90 -11.87 3.71
CA ARG A 15 4.38 -12.01 5.11
C ARG A 15 3.26 -11.87 6.14
N GLY A 16 2.11 -11.32 5.76
CA GLY A 16 0.98 -11.16 6.65
C GLY A 16 1.17 -10.13 7.75
N PHE A 17 0.29 -10.21 8.74
CA PHE A 17 0.30 -9.33 9.91
C PHE A 17 1.39 -9.70 10.92
N ASN A 18 1.74 -8.74 11.78
CA ASN A 18 2.65 -8.94 12.92
C ASN A 18 4.03 -9.52 12.55
N ARG A 19 4.44 -9.37 11.28
CA ARG A 19 5.76 -9.79 10.78
C ARG A 19 6.47 -8.63 10.13
N LYS A 20 7.76 -8.48 10.45
CA LYS A 20 8.64 -7.50 9.83
C LYS A 20 8.72 -7.72 8.30
N GLY A 21 8.46 -6.66 7.55
CA GLY A 21 8.58 -6.61 6.10
C GLY A 21 10.02 -6.59 5.58
N ALA A 22 10.16 -6.58 4.27
CA ALA A 22 11.41 -6.35 3.55
C ALA A 22 11.17 -5.50 2.29
N HIS A 23 10.24 -4.53 2.37
CA HIS A 23 9.70 -3.78 1.24
C HIS A 23 9.95 -2.28 1.29
N ALA A 24 10.32 -1.69 2.43
CA ALA A 24 10.42 -0.23 2.59
C ALA A 24 11.66 0.20 3.42
N GLY A 25 12.70 -0.63 3.43
CA GLY A 25 13.97 -0.35 4.14
C GLY A 25 13.85 -0.44 5.67
N PRO A 26 14.98 -0.29 6.39
CA PRO A 26 15.06 -0.57 7.82
C PRO A 26 14.11 0.29 8.66
N ARG A 27 13.87 1.55 8.26
CA ARG A 27 13.00 2.49 8.99
C ARG A 27 11.53 2.08 8.96
N PHE A 28 11.02 1.55 7.85
CA PHE A 28 9.60 1.28 7.69
C PHE A 28 9.23 -0.21 7.77
N ASN A 29 10.16 -1.12 7.45
CA ASN A 29 9.89 -2.57 7.46
C ASN A 29 9.34 -3.10 8.80
N GLY A 30 9.68 -2.46 9.92
CA GLY A 30 9.22 -2.88 11.26
C GLY A 30 7.93 -2.21 11.75
N ILE A 31 7.46 -1.15 11.06
CA ILE A 31 6.36 -0.30 11.53
C ILE A 31 5.25 -0.12 10.50
N SER A 32 5.32 -0.82 9.36
CA SER A 32 4.32 -0.70 8.30
C SER A 32 4.01 -2.03 7.65
N TYR A 33 2.79 -2.11 7.11
CA TYR A 33 2.38 -3.17 6.20
C TYR A 33 2.57 -2.71 4.75
N GLY A 34 3.32 -3.48 3.97
CA GLY A 34 3.49 -3.22 2.54
C GLY A 34 2.45 -3.96 1.71
N ILE A 35 1.62 -3.23 0.96
CA ILE A 35 0.68 -3.79 -0.02
C ILE A 35 1.25 -3.55 -1.42
N ALA A 36 1.46 -4.61 -2.19
CA ALA A 36 1.86 -4.51 -3.59
C ALA A 36 0.70 -4.79 -4.52
N PHE A 37 0.48 -3.92 -5.51
CA PHE A 37 -0.36 -4.25 -6.66
C PHE A 37 0.49 -5.04 -7.66
N ILE A 38 0.00 -6.19 -8.11
CA ILE A 38 0.71 -7.05 -9.07
C ILE A 38 0.55 -6.43 -10.46
N GLY A 39 1.63 -5.86 -11.00
CA GLY A 39 1.67 -5.23 -12.33
C GLY A 39 2.69 -4.10 -12.40
N ASP A 40 2.76 -3.44 -13.57
CA ASP A 40 3.48 -2.18 -13.79
C ASP A 40 2.46 -1.07 -14.04
N PHE A 41 2.48 -0.06 -13.18
CA PHE A 41 1.56 1.09 -13.22
C PHE A 41 2.30 2.40 -13.49
N THR A 42 3.40 2.31 -14.24
CA THR A 42 4.15 3.49 -14.69
C THR A 42 3.31 4.36 -15.61
N SER A 43 2.61 3.75 -16.58
CA SER A 43 1.77 4.43 -17.57
C SER A 43 0.31 3.99 -17.56
N THR A 44 -0.05 2.93 -16.84
CA THR A 44 -1.42 2.38 -16.77
C THR A 44 -1.96 2.41 -15.35
N SER A 45 -3.29 2.51 -15.21
CA SER A 45 -3.93 2.42 -13.90
C SER A 45 -4.13 0.95 -13.51
N PRO A 46 -4.08 0.60 -12.21
CA PRO A 46 -4.64 -0.68 -11.76
C PRO A 46 -6.11 -0.79 -12.13
N SER A 47 -6.59 -2.02 -12.24
CA SER A 47 -8.02 -2.26 -12.47
C SER A 47 -8.87 -1.67 -11.33
N SER A 48 -10.12 -1.33 -11.66
CA SER A 48 -11.09 -0.91 -10.64
C SER A 48 -11.28 -1.96 -9.54
N ARG A 49 -11.27 -3.25 -9.90
CA ARG A 49 -11.35 -4.37 -8.95
C ARG A 49 -10.17 -4.39 -7.97
N ALA A 50 -8.94 -4.15 -8.44
CA ALA A 50 -7.78 -4.10 -7.57
C ALA A 50 -7.85 -2.91 -6.59
N ILE A 51 -8.28 -1.73 -7.07
CA ILE A 51 -8.44 -0.54 -6.23
C ILE A 51 -9.54 -0.77 -5.18
N GLU A 52 -10.67 -1.36 -5.58
CA GLU A 52 -11.76 -1.71 -4.67
C GLU A 52 -11.31 -2.73 -3.62
N ALA A 53 -10.54 -3.76 -4.03
CA ALA A 53 -9.98 -4.75 -3.12
C ALA A 53 -9.07 -4.10 -2.07
N TYR A 54 -8.24 -3.13 -2.47
CA TYR A 54 -7.46 -2.35 -1.51
C TYR A 54 -8.36 -1.64 -0.51
N ASN A 55 -9.36 -0.87 -0.96
CA ASN A 55 -10.23 -0.12 -0.06
C ASN A 55 -10.92 -1.03 0.97
N ARG A 56 -11.51 -2.14 0.50
CA ARG A 56 -12.13 -3.16 1.36
C ARG A 56 -11.14 -3.76 2.36
N LEU A 57 -9.92 -4.03 1.93
CA LEU A 57 -8.87 -4.56 2.79
C LEU A 57 -8.52 -3.57 3.91
N VAL A 58 -8.31 -2.30 3.57
CA VAL A 58 -7.92 -1.28 4.56
C VAL A 58 -9.07 -0.95 5.52
N ASP A 59 -10.31 -1.00 5.04
CA ASP A 59 -11.52 -0.89 5.88
C ASP A 59 -11.62 -2.05 6.87
N ALA A 60 -11.52 -3.29 6.39
CA ALA A 60 -11.56 -4.47 7.25
C ALA A 60 -10.45 -4.43 8.31
N TRP A 61 -9.24 -4.01 7.94
CA TRP A 61 -8.11 -3.91 8.86
C TRP A 61 -8.29 -2.82 9.91
N SER A 62 -8.94 -1.71 9.55
CA SER A 62 -9.32 -0.68 10.52
C SER A 62 -10.38 -1.20 11.50
N LEU A 63 -11.37 -1.96 11.01
CA LEU A 63 -12.42 -2.56 11.85
C LEU A 63 -11.88 -3.65 12.77
N TRP A 64 -10.86 -4.39 12.33
CA TRP A 64 -10.19 -5.44 13.12
C TRP A 64 -9.02 -4.92 13.95
N GLU A 65 -8.88 -3.60 14.08
CA GLU A 65 -7.84 -2.93 14.88
C GLU A 65 -6.41 -3.42 14.54
N LYS A 66 -6.16 -3.76 13.27
CA LYS A 66 -4.82 -4.18 12.80
C LYS A 66 -3.84 -3.02 12.71
N PHE A 67 -4.37 -1.80 12.65
CA PHE A 67 -3.65 -0.54 12.78
C PHE A 67 -4.58 0.56 13.31
N PRO A 68 -4.02 1.71 13.75
CA PRO A 68 -4.81 2.88 14.09
C PRO A 68 -5.65 3.38 12.91
N SER A 69 -6.87 3.86 13.19
CA SER A 69 -7.76 4.45 12.17
C SER A 69 -7.13 5.64 11.44
N ASP A 70 -6.16 6.31 12.06
CA ASP A 70 -5.40 7.42 11.50
C ASP A 70 -4.07 7.00 10.85
N TYR A 71 -3.90 5.70 10.50
CA TYR A 71 -2.71 5.18 9.82
C TYR A 71 -2.25 6.08 8.67
N LYS A 72 -0.93 6.20 8.44
CA LYS A 72 -0.41 7.05 7.36
C LYS A 72 -0.21 6.20 6.09
N MET A 73 -0.91 6.55 5.01
CA MET A 73 -0.73 5.93 3.71
C MET A 73 0.36 6.66 2.90
N LYS A 74 1.30 5.89 2.36
CA LYS A 74 2.40 6.40 1.53
C LYS A 74 2.64 5.48 0.33
N GLY A 75 2.99 6.09 -0.80
CA GLY A 75 3.58 5.38 -1.93
C GLY A 75 5.02 4.95 -1.63
N HIS A 76 5.46 3.85 -2.23
CA HIS A 76 6.80 3.28 -1.96
C HIS A 76 7.94 4.29 -2.23
N ARG A 77 7.83 5.10 -3.30
CA ARG A 77 8.79 6.18 -3.61
C ARG A 77 8.91 7.29 -2.55
N GLN A 78 7.96 7.41 -1.62
CA GLN A 78 8.05 8.39 -0.53
C GLN A 78 8.94 7.90 0.63
N VAL A 79 9.29 6.61 0.64
CA VAL A 79 10.06 5.98 1.73
C VAL A 79 11.34 5.28 1.26
N ARG A 80 11.50 5.14 -0.06
CA ARG A 80 12.68 4.55 -0.71
C ARG A 80 12.99 5.30 -2.00
N ASP A 81 14.25 5.27 -2.39
CA ASP A 81 14.68 5.70 -3.71
C ASP A 81 14.29 4.65 -4.75
N THR A 82 13.12 4.83 -5.35
CA THR A 82 12.51 3.90 -6.31
C THR A 82 11.43 4.59 -7.13
N SER A 83 11.17 4.09 -8.34
CA SER A 83 10.01 4.50 -9.15
C SER A 83 8.69 3.86 -8.67
N CYS A 84 8.72 2.85 -7.81
CA CYS A 84 7.53 2.19 -7.29
C CYS A 84 6.60 3.19 -6.55
N PRO A 85 5.28 3.18 -6.73
CA PRO A 85 4.45 2.16 -7.37
C PRO A 85 4.16 2.38 -8.87
N GLY A 86 5.00 3.14 -9.58
CA GLY A 86 4.70 3.62 -10.93
C GLY A 86 3.93 4.95 -10.91
N SER A 87 4.14 5.79 -11.92
CA SER A 87 3.69 7.19 -11.91
C SER A 87 2.18 7.35 -12.00
N THR A 88 1.50 6.48 -12.73
CA THR A 88 0.03 6.50 -12.83
C THR A 88 -0.61 6.09 -11.49
N LEU A 89 -0.19 4.96 -10.90
CA LEU A 89 -0.69 4.57 -9.58
C LEU A 89 -0.33 5.60 -8.50
N TYR A 90 0.91 6.09 -8.49
CA TYR A 90 1.33 7.10 -7.51
C TYR A 90 0.46 8.37 -7.57
N SER A 91 0.12 8.83 -8.76
CA SER A 91 -0.78 9.98 -8.94
C SER A 91 -2.15 9.73 -8.33
N ALA A 92 -2.69 8.51 -8.49
CA ALA A 92 -3.97 8.11 -7.92
C ALA A 92 -3.95 8.06 -6.38
N LEU A 93 -2.83 7.64 -5.77
CA LEU A 93 -2.67 7.57 -4.31
C LEU A 93 -2.98 8.89 -3.61
N THR A 94 -2.75 10.02 -4.27
CA THR A 94 -2.98 11.36 -3.69
C THR A 94 -4.43 11.60 -3.25
N ARG A 95 -5.38 10.81 -3.75
CA ARG A 95 -6.81 10.91 -3.47
C ARG A 95 -7.30 9.85 -2.48
N TRP A 96 -6.42 8.96 -2.04
CA TRP A 96 -6.80 7.84 -1.18
C TRP A 96 -6.85 8.26 0.29
N ARG A 97 -7.67 7.56 1.07
CA ARG A 97 -7.80 7.81 2.52
C ARG A 97 -6.44 7.76 3.21
N ASN A 98 -6.23 8.74 4.08
CA ASN A 98 -5.01 8.93 4.87
C ASN A 98 -3.71 9.03 4.06
N TYR A 99 -3.77 9.40 2.77
CA TYR A 99 -2.57 9.73 2.02
C TYR A 99 -1.83 10.91 2.65
N VAL A 100 -0.52 10.76 2.85
CA VAL A 100 0.31 11.81 3.43
C VAL A 100 1.36 12.26 2.42
N ARG A 101 1.25 13.50 1.92
CA ARG A 101 2.11 14.10 0.89
C ARG A 101 3.57 14.28 1.34
N THR A 102 3.78 14.77 2.55
CA THR A 102 5.11 15.07 3.12
C THR A 102 5.26 14.45 4.50
N PHE A 103 6.49 14.11 4.88
CA PHE A 103 6.79 13.82 6.27
C PHE A 103 6.69 15.14 7.05
N SER A 104 5.75 15.27 7.98
CA SER A 104 6.01 16.10 9.14
C SER A 104 6.63 15.17 10.18
N MET A 105 7.78 15.57 10.71
CA MET A 105 8.24 15.03 11.99
C MET A 105 7.29 15.50 13.09
#